data_AF-A0A843ICJ4-F1
#
_entry.id   AF-A0A843ICJ4-F1
#
_cell.length_a   1.000
_cell.length_b   1.000
_cell.length_c   1.000
_cell.angle_alpha   90.00
_cell.angle_beta   90.00
_cell.angle_gamma   90.00
#
_symmetry.space_group_name_H-M   'P 1'
#
loop_
_entity.id
_entity.type
_entity.pdbx_description
1 polymer ?
#
loop_
_entity_poly.entity_id
_entity_poly.type
_entity_poly.pdbx_seq_one_letter_code
_entity_poly.pdbx_strand_id
1 'polypeptide(L)'
;MIQMTLIQIDNYGPWTVTPRPRTESDLQMLQANLFADLNNHFGNKKGLVFFTRFDNLLAISNGLNEEDHLRIQRSIRNRYPITISMGVGAAETPHEAQKLATIALQKEGGAQSSKRKEILAIDSLVSEEDSFVQAA
;
A
#
# COMPACT_ATOMS: atom_id res chain seq x y z
N MET A 1 -8.48 -16.84 -7.22
CA MET A 1 -7.56 -15.73 -7.55
C MET A 1 -6.99 -15.12 -6.28
N ILE A 2 -5.79 -14.56 -6.35
CA ILE A 2 -5.16 -13.77 -5.29
C ILE A 2 -5.31 -12.28 -5.61
N GLN A 3 -5.69 -11.49 -4.61
CA GLN A 3 -5.73 -10.04 -4.66
C GLN A 3 -4.50 -9.49 -3.93
N MET A 4 -3.77 -8.60 -4.58
CA MET A 4 -2.61 -7.95 -4.01
C MET A 4 -2.73 -6.45 -4.09
N THR A 5 -2.33 -5.78 -3.01
CA THR A 5 -2.26 -4.33 -2.93
C THR A 5 -0.81 -3.89 -2.80
N LEU A 6 -0.29 -3.17 -3.80
CA LEU A 6 0.94 -2.40 -3.69
C LEU A 6 0.63 -1.13 -2.89
N ILE A 7 1.38 -0.89 -1.81
CA ILE A 7 1.26 0.31 -0.99
C ILE A 7 2.56 1.09 -1.13
N GLN A 8 2.50 2.35 -1.54
CA GLN A 8 3.69 3.18 -1.76
C GLN A 8 3.57 4.49 -0.99
N ILE A 9 4.64 4.87 -0.28
CA ILE A 9 4.70 6.17 0.39
C ILE A 9 4.89 7.27 -0.68
N ASP A 10 4.02 8.27 -0.67
CA ASP A 10 4.06 9.34 -1.66
C ASP A 10 5.24 10.27 -1.43
N ASN A 11 6.01 10.51 -2.50
CA ASN A 11 7.11 11.48 -2.52
C ASN A 11 8.13 11.27 -1.38
N TYR A 12 8.37 10.03 -0.99
CA TYR A 12 9.14 9.71 0.23
C TYR A 12 10.60 10.17 0.18
N GLY A 13 11.31 9.89 -0.91
CA GLY A 13 12.72 10.27 -1.07
C GLY A 13 12.97 11.77 -0.86
N PRO A 14 12.28 12.67 -1.58
CA PRO A 14 12.39 14.10 -1.32
C PRO A 14 11.95 14.51 0.10
N TRP A 15 10.95 13.84 0.66
CA TRP A 15 10.48 14.10 2.03
C TRP A 15 11.54 13.78 3.09
N THR A 16 12.36 12.74 2.94
CA THR A 16 13.38 12.39 3.94
C THR A 16 14.51 13.41 4.04
N VAL A 17 14.78 14.16 2.96
CA VAL A 17 15.93 15.09 2.85
C VAL A 17 15.56 16.57 2.92
N THR A 18 14.28 16.94 2.85
CA THR A 18 13.82 18.33 2.74
C THR A 18 13.07 18.81 4.00
N PRO A 19 13.35 20.02 4.54
CA PRO A 19 14.36 21.01 4.11
C PRO A 19 15.80 20.65 4.51
N ARG A 20 15.95 19.64 5.37
CA ARG A 20 17.22 19.03 5.77
C ARG A 20 16.99 17.54 5.99
N PRO A 21 18.05 16.71 5.94
CA PRO A 21 17.95 15.29 6.27
C PRO A 21 17.33 15.05 7.64
N ARG A 22 16.36 14.12 7.68
CA ARG A 22 15.82 13.57 8.93
C ARG A 22 16.81 12.57 9.53
N THR A 23 16.72 12.36 10.84
CA THR A 23 17.58 11.39 11.51
C THR A 23 17.15 9.98 11.12
N GLU A 24 18.11 9.07 10.96
CA GLU A 24 17.81 7.69 10.60
C GLU A 24 16.93 7.01 11.65
N SER A 25 17.13 7.31 12.94
CA SER A 25 16.29 6.78 14.03
C SER A 25 14.82 7.17 13.86
N ASP A 26 14.52 8.41 13.46
CA ASP A 26 13.14 8.85 13.24
C ASP A 26 12.52 8.15 12.03
N LEU A 27 13.32 7.94 10.96
CA LEU A 27 12.88 7.24 9.76
C LEU A 27 12.57 5.76 10.04
N GLN A 28 13.45 5.07 10.78
CA GLN A 28 13.26 3.69 11.20
C GLN A 28 12.00 3.54 12.08
N MET A 29 11.80 4.45 13.03
CA MET A 29 10.58 4.46 13.86
C MET A 29 9.32 4.68 13.03
N LEU A 30 9.32 5.64 12.10
CA LEU A 30 8.18 5.89 11.22
C LEU A 30 7.85 4.66 10.36
N GLN A 31 8.86 4.05 9.74
CA GLN A 31 8.69 2.88 8.88
C GLN A 31 8.17 1.67 9.65
N ALA A 32 8.72 1.40 10.84
CA ALA A 32 8.28 0.30 11.70
C ALA A 32 6.82 0.48 12.17
N ASN A 33 6.47 1.69 12.63
CA ASN A 33 5.10 1.99 13.08
C ASN A 33 4.10 1.92 11.92
N LEU A 34 4.45 2.46 10.76
CA LEU A 34 3.60 2.40 9.56
C LEU A 34 3.30 0.95 9.18
N PHE A 35 4.31 0.08 9.18
CA PHE A 35 4.13 -1.33 8.88
C PHE A 35 3.27 -2.07 9.90
N ALA A 36 3.48 -1.81 11.19
CA ALA A 36 2.66 -2.40 12.25
C ALA A 36 1.19 -1.98 12.10
N ASP A 37 0.95 -0.70 11.82
CA ASP A 37 -0.40 -0.17 11.59
C ASP A 37 -1.06 -0.71 10.33
N LEU A 38 -0.33 -0.83 9.23
CA LEU A 38 -0.85 -1.44 8.01
C LEU A 38 -1.19 -2.91 8.26
N ASN A 39 -0.35 -3.67 8.98
CA ASN A 39 -0.69 -5.04 9.37
C ASN A 39 -1.95 -5.10 10.25
N ASN A 40 -2.13 -4.19 11.19
CA ASN A 40 -3.36 -4.14 11.98
C ASN A 40 -4.59 -3.86 11.10
N HIS A 41 -4.49 -2.89 10.19
CA HIS A 41 -5.59 -2.50 9.29
C HIS A 41 -5.99 -3.62 8.33
N PHE A 42 -5.02 -4.19 7.61
CA PHE A 42 -5.26 -5.29 6.68
C PHE A 42 -5.60 -6.58 7.43
N GLY A 43 -4.95 -6.87 8.56
CA GLY A 43 -5.18 -8.06 9.39
C GLY A 43 -6.58 -8.12 9.99
N ASN A 44 -7.15 -6.98 10.41
CA ASN A 44 -8.54 -6.90 10.83
C ASN A 44 -9.54 -7.27 9.72
N LYS A 45 -9.07 -7.31 8.47
CA LYS A 45 -9.81 -7.75 7.28
C LYS A 45 -9.26 -9.07 6.72
N LYS A 46 -8.53 -9.85 7.53
CA LYS A 46 -7.89 -11.13 7.16
C LYS A 46 -6.84 -11.02 6.03
N GLY A 47 -6.31 -9.83 5.81
CA GLY A 47 -5.16 -9.58 4.95
C GLY A 47 -3.83 -9.68 5.70
N LEU A 48 -2.73 -9.59 4.96
CA LEU A 48 -1.37 -9.66 5.51
C LEU A 48 -0.43 -8.75 4.73
N VAL A 49 0.41 -7.98 5.43
CA VAL A 49 1.33 -7.02 4.81
C VAL A 49 2.77 -7.46 4.98
N PHE A 50 3.54 -7.40 3.89
CA PHE A 50 4.96 -7.68 3.85
C PHE A 50 5.74 -6.41 3.55
N PHE A 51 6.88 -6.25 4.21
CA PHE A 51 7.91 -5.32 3.76
C PHE A 51 8.51 -5.81 2.45
N THR A 52 8.68 -4.91 1.48
CA THR A 52 9.54 -5.17 0.32
C THR A 52 10.75 -4.24 0.38
N ARG A 53 10.63 -3.05 -0.18
CA ARG A 53 11.51 -1.90 0.08
C ARG A 53 10.78 -1.03 1.11
N PHE A 54 11.45 -0.40 2.07
CA PHE A 54 10.74 0.27 3.18
C PHE A 54 9.69 1.32 2.74
N ASP A 55 9.84 1.92 1.57
CA ASP A 55 8.90 2.88 0.96
C ASP A 55 7.81 2.22 0.08
N ASN A 56 7.89 0.91 -0.14
CA ASN A 56 6.94 0.08 -0.90
C ASN A 56 6.58 -1.19 -0.11
N LEU A 57 5.33 -1.33 0.28
CA LEU A 57 4.83 -2.51 0.96
C LEU A 57 3.90 -3.29 0.04
N LEU A 58 3.74 -4.57 0.31
CA LEU A 58 2.86 -5.43 -0.47
C LEU A 58 1.92 -6.16 0.48
N ALA A 59 0.62 -6.08 0.20
CA ALA A 59 -0.40 -6.75 0.99
C ALA A 59 -1.11 -7.83 0.18
N ILE A 60 -1.38 -8.96 0.80
CA ILE A 60 -2.44 -9.88 0.37
C ILE A 60 -3.74 -9.30 0.91
N SER A 61 -4.66 -8.95 0.02
CA SER A 61 -5.83 -8.13 0.34
C SER A 61 -7.15 -8.72 -0.14
N ASN A 62 -7.20 -10.04 -0.35
CA ASN A 62 -8.44 -10.77 -0.65
C ASN A 62 -9.58 -10.36 0.31
N GLY A 63 -10.75 -10.00 -0.24
CA GLY A 63 -11.91 -9.56 0.52
C GLY A 63 -11.93 -8.07 0.90
N LEU A 64 -10.86 -7.31 0.67
CA LEU A 64 -10.88 -5.86 0.86
C LEU A 64 -11.40 -5.17 -0.41
N ASN A 65 -12.43 -4.34 -0.24
CA ASN A 65 -12.99 -3.52 -1.32
C ASN A 65 -12.38 -2.11 -1.34
N GLU A 66 -12.84 -1.27 -2.27
CA GLU A 66 -12.39 0.12 -2.43
C GLU A 66 -12.53 0.95 -1.14
N GLU A 67 -13.69 0.90 -0.49
CA GLU A 67 -13.95 1.71 0.72
C GLU A 67 -13.07 1.27 1.90
N ASP A 68 -12.77 -0.03 2.02
CA ASP A 68 -11.80 -0.52 3.00
C ASP A 68 -10.40 0.09 2.74
N HIS A 69 -9.93 0.11 1.50
CA HIS A 69 -8.64 0.74 1.15
C HIS A 69 -8.65 2.25 1.42
N LEU A 70 -9.73 2.95 1.08
CA LEU A 70 -9.87 4.39 1.35
C LEU A 70 -9.86 4.67 2.86
N ARG A 71 -10.47 3.83 3.70
CA ARG A 71 -10.42 3.97 5.16
C ARG A 71 -8.99 3.84 5.70
N ILE A 72 -8.24 2.87 5.18
CA ILE A 72 -6.83 2.67 5.57
C ILE A 72 -6.02 3.91 5.18
N GLN A 73 -6.15 4.39 3.94
CA GLN A 73 -5.46 5.59 3.45
C GLN A 73 -5.77 6.81 4.32
N ARG A 74 -7.06 7.07 4.61
CA ARG A 74 -7.48 8.16 5.51
C ARG A 74 -6.88 8.02 6.91
N SER A 75 -6.82 6.79 7.45
CA SER A 75 -6.22 6.52 8.76
C SER A 75 -4.73 6.84 8.80
N ILE A 76 -3.98 6.52 7.73
CA ILE A 76 -2.55 6.84 7.63
C ILE A 76 -2.36 8.36 7.51
N ARG A 77 -3.08 9.03 6.59
CA ARG A 77 -3.00 10.49 6.42
C ARG A 77 -3.22 11.26 7.72
N ASN A 78 -4.15 10.81 8.56
CA ASN A 78 -4.49 11.51 9.79
C ASN A 78 -3.45 11.31 10.92
N ARG A 79 -2.57 10.31 10.82
CA ARG A 79 -1.65 9.91 11.91
C ARG A 79 -0.17 10.09 11.58
N TYR A 80 0.18 10.16 10.30
CA TYR A 80 1.55 10.21 9.83
C TYR A 80 1.86 11.49 9.05
N PRO A 81 3.11 11.97 9.05
CA PRO A 81 3.53 13.14 8.27
C PRO A 81 3.75 12.83 6.77
N ILE A 82 3.16 11.72 6.30
CA ILE A 82 3.26 11.18 4.95
C ILE A 82 1.87 10.72 4.49
N THR A 83 1.71 10.52 3.19
CA THR A 83 0.55 9.82 2.64
C THR A 83 0.98 8.59 1.88
N ILE A 84 0.03 7.70 1.63
CA ILE A 84 0.25 6.48 0.86
C ILE A 84 -0.69 6.45 -0.34
N SER A 85 -0.16 6.00 -1.46
CA SER A 85 -0.96 5.57 -2.59
C SER A 85 -0.99 4.05 -2.67
N MET A 86 -2.07 3.51 -3.22
CA MET A 86 -2.31 2.08 -3.35
C MET A 86 -2.65 1.73 -4.79
N GLY A 87 -2.04 0.66 -5.28
CA GLY A 87 -2.46 -0.05 -6.50
C GLY A 87 -3.03 -1.40 -6.12
N VAL A 88 -4.17 -1.80 -6.68
CA VAL A 88 -4.82 -3.09 -6.40
C VAL A 88 -4.98 -3.88 -7.69
N GLY A 89 -4.61 -5.16 -7.64
CA GLY A 89 -4.76 -6.08 -8.77
C GLY A 89 -5.04 -7.50 -8.31
N ALA A 90 -5.75 -8.24 -9.15
CA ALA A 90 -6.15 -9.62 -8.92
C ALA A 90 -5.72 -10.51 -10.09
N ALA A 91 -5.21 -11.71 -9.79
CA ALA A 91 -4.85 -12.69 -10.81
C ALA A 91 -4.84 -14.12 -10.25
N GLU A 92 -4.56 -15.11 -11.11
CA GLU A 92 -4.36 -16.49 -10.67
C GLU A 92 -3.04 -16.69 -9.91
N THR A 93 -2.01 -15.89 -10.21
CA THR A 93 -0.69 -15.98 -9.57
C THR A 93 -0.32 -14.69 -8.84
N PRO A 94 0.45 -14.76 -7.74
CA PRO A 94 0.88 -13.57 -7.01
C PRO A 94 1.69 -12.58 -7.87
N HIS A 95 2.56 -13.10 -8.73
CA HIS A 95 3.38 -12.27 -9.62
C HIS A 95 2.52 -11.39 -10.53
N GLU A 96 1.52 -11.98 -11.20
CA GLU A 96 0.65 -11.21 -12.09
C GLU A 96 -0.25 -10.24 -11.32
N ALA A 97 -0.77 -10.61 -10.14
CA ALA A 97 -1.58 -9.72 -9.31
C ALA A 97 -0.79 -8.48 -8.86
N GLN A 98 0.45 -8.66 -8.37
CA GLN A 98 1.33 -7.56 -7.98
C GLN A 98 1.74 -6.71 -9.19
N LYS A 99 1.97 -7.31 -10.36
CA LYS A 99 2.27 -6.59 -11.59
C LYS A 99 1.10 -5.71 -12.04
N LEU A 100 -0.13 -6.23 -12.03
CA LEU A 100 -1.34 -5.45 -12.35
C LEU A 100 -1.51 -4.28 -11.38
N ALA A 101 -1.40 -4.52 -10.07
CA ALA A 101 -1.41 -3.48 -9.04
C ALA A 101 -0.35 -2.38 -9.30
N THR A 102 0.84 -2.78 -9.71
CA THR A 102 1.94 -1.85 -10.00
C THR A 102 1.65 -1.02 -11.25
N ILE A 103 1.17 -1.64 -12.33
CA ILE A 103 0.82 -0.96 -13.58
C ILE A 103 -0.32 0.04 -13.33
N ALA A 104 -1.35 -0.35 -12.57
CA ALA A 104 -2.45 0.52 -12.19
C ALA A 104 -1.93 1.81 -11.53
N LEU A 105 -1.04 1.66 -10.56
CA LEU A 105 -0.49 2.80 -9.83
C LEU A 105 0.46 3.67 -10.68
N GLN A 106 1.26 3.05 -11.56
CA GLN A 106 2.20 3.78 -12.43
C GLN A 106 1.50 4.66 -13.47
N LYS A 107 0.31 4.27 -13.92
CA LYS A 107 -0.51 5.10 -14.84
C LYS A 107 -0.90 6.45 -14.22
N GLU A 108 -1.00 6.51 -12.89
CA GLU A 108 -1.33 7.73 -12.12
C GLU A 108 -0.10 8.61 -11.83
N GLY A 109 1.09 8.18 -12.24
CA GLY A 109 2.33 8.96 -12.20
C GLY A 109 3.44 8.38 -11.32
N GLY A 110 4.62 8.99 -11.43
CA GLY A 110 5.83 8.55 -10.75
C GLY A 110 5.79 8.72 -9.22
N ALA A 111 6.48 7.83 -8.51
CA ALA A 111 6.54 7.79 -7.04
C ALA A 111 7.07 9.07 -6.38
N GLN A 112 7.94 9.80 -7.07
CA GLN A 112 8.53 11.07 -6.61
C GLN A 112 7.80 12.31 -7.14
N SER A 113 6.64 12.13 -7.81
CA SER A 113 5.84 13.26 -8.25
C SER A 113 5.17 13.92 -7.04
N SER A 114 5.48 15.21 -6.81
CA SER A 114 4.82 16.00 -5.75
C SER A 114 3.32 16.20 -5.98
N LYS A 115 2.85 16.01 -7.22
CA LYS A 115 1.44 16.11 -7.61
C LYS A 115 0.66 14.83 -7.39
N ARG A 116 1.35 13.68 -7.28
CA ARG A 116 0.71 12.38 -7.05
C ARG A 116 0.61 12.13 -5.56
N LYS A 117 -0.62 12.17 -5.04
CA LYS A 117 -0.88 12.05 -3.61
C LYS A 117 -2.16 11.26 -3.39
N GLU A 118 -2.11 10.29 -2.49
CA GLU A 118 -3.28 9.51 -2.07
C GLU A 118 -4.05 8.87 -3.24
N ILE A 119 -3.33 8.35 -4.24
CA ILE A 119 -3.96 7.62 -5.33
C ILE A 119 -4.45 6.26 -4.82
N LEU A 120 -5.67 5.88 -5.18
CA LEU A 120 -6.16 4.52 -5.11
C LEU A 120 -6.49 4.06 -6.53
N ALA A 121 -5.60 3.25 -7.12
CA ALA A 121 -5.75 2.74 -8.46
C ALA A 121 -6.15 1.26 -8.40
N ILE A 122 -7.40 0.94 -8.74
CA ILE A 122 -7.92 -0.43 -8.73
C ILE A 122 -8.00 -0.92 -10.17
N ASP A 123 -7.16 -1.89 -10.51
CA ASP A 123 -7.29 -2.62 -11.78
C ASP A 123 -8.39 -3.68 -11.67
N SER A 124 -8.37 -4.46 -10.59
CA SER A 124 -9.26 -5.58 -10.37
C SER A 124 -9.37 -5.94 -8.89
N LEU A 125 -10.54 -6.44 -8.50
CA LEU A 125 -10.83 -7.00 -7.17
C LEU A 125 -11.28 -8.45 -7.31
N VAL A 126 -10.93 -9.30 -6.35
CA VAL A 126 -11.37 -10.69 -6.30
C VAL A 126 -12.79 -10.76 -5.74
N SER A 127 -13.66 -11.51 -6.41
CA SER A 127 -14.99 -11.85 -5.89
C SER A 127 -14.88 -12.80 -4.68
N GLU A 128 -15.88 -12.83 -3.80
CA GLU A 128 -15.85 -13.77 -2.66
C GLU A 128 -15.79 -15.23 -3.12
N GLU A 129 -16.46 -15.57 -4.21
CA GLU A 129 -16.52 -16.92 -4.78
C GLU A 129 -15.16 -17.39 -5.32
N ASP A 130 -14.34 -16.46 -5.81
CA ASP A 130 -13.02 -16.74 -6.38
C ASP A 130 -11.88 -16.55 -5.37
N SER A 131 -12.18 -16.27 -4.10
CA SER A 131 -11.17 -15.94 -3.09
C SER A 131 -10.56 -17.18 -2.42
N PHE A 132 -9.55 -17.78 -3.06
CA PHE A 132 -8.87 -18.98 -2.56
C PHE A 132 -7.71 -18.72 -1.57
N VAL A 133 -7.47 -17.46 -1.18
CA VAL A 133 -6.37 -17.11 -0.27
C VAL A 133 -6.93 -16.64 1.07
N GLN A 134 -6.55 -17.33 2.13
CA GLN A 134 -6.76 -16.93 3.52
C GLN A 134 -5.40 -16.71 4.17
N ALA A 135 -5.11 -15.47 4.58
CA ALA A 135 -3.87 -15.15 5.28
C ALA A 135 -4.01 -15.22 6.82
N ALA A 136 -5.23 -15.51 7.32
CA ALA A 136 -5.57 -15.74 8.73
C ALA A 136 -6.87 -16.56 8.87
#